data_AF-A0A7W7S4N6-F1
#
_entry.id   AF-A0A7W7S4N6-F1
#
_cell.length_a   1.000
_cell.length_b   1.000
_cell.length_c   1.000
_cell.angle_alpha   90.00
_cell.angle_beta   90.00
_cell.angle_gamma   90.00
#
_symmetry.space_group_name_H-M   'P 1'
#
loop_
_entity.id
_entity.type
_entity.pdbx_description
1 polymer ?
#
loop_
_entity_poly.entity_id
_entity_poly.type
_entity_poly.pdbx_seq_one_letter_code
_entity_poly.pdbx_strand_id
1 'polypeptide(L)'
;MPLQMDITGPASVAEAAEWAMTDVMRRQLAPKGIHVAGLHVGYMDTDMASYVAPENKADPAMVASAALDGLASNAAEILADEHSRATKRNLSAPVTV
;
A
#
# COMPACT_ATOMS: atom_id res chain seq x y z
N MET A 1 -25.99 -20.86 4.67
CA MET A 1 -25.31 -19.57 4.43
C MET A 1 -23.83 -19.85 4.34
N PRO A 2 -23.15 -19.59 3.20
CA PRO A 2 -21.71 -19.68 3.19
C PRO A 2 -21.15 -18.59 4.12
N LEU A 3 -20.22 -18.98 5.00
CA LEU A 3 -19.47 -18.06 5.84
C LEU A 3 -18.52 -17.28 4.93
N GLN A 4 -18.97 -16.12 4.45
CA GLN A 4 -18.09 -15.19 3.74
C GLN A 4 -17.21 -14.53 4.81
N MET A 5 -16.03 -15.09 5.03
CA MET A 5 -15.05 -14.55 5.96
C MET A 5 -14.58 -13.19 5.43
N ASP A 6 -14.81 -12.13 6.20
CA ASP A 6 -14.24 -10.81 5.87
C ASP A 6 -12.72 -10.87 6.06
N ILE A 7 -11.99 -10.93 4.94
CA ILE A 7 -10.53 -11.00 4.93
C ILE A 7 -9.87 -9.63 5.09
N THR A 8 -10.63 -8.53 5.08
CA THR A 8 -10.10 -7.16 5.08
C THR A 8 -9.33 -6.86 6.37
N GLY A 9 -9.85 -7.31 7.52
CA GLY A 9 -9.16 -7.19 8.81
C GLY A 9 -7.81 -7.90 8.82
N PRO A 10 -7.74 -9.23 8.58
CA PRO A 10 -6.48 -9.95 8.48
C PRO A 10 -5.50 -9.38 7.43
N ALA A 11 -6.00 -8.96 6.26
CA ALA A 11 -5.17 -8.34 5.22
C ALA A 11 -4.53 -7.03 5.70
N SER A 12 -5.29 -6.14 6.33
CA SER A 12 -4.74 -4.88 6.87
C SER A 12 -3.70 -5.08 7.96
N VAL A 13 -3.85 -6.12 8.80
CA VAL A 13 -2.82 -6.49 9.79
C VAL A 13 -1.54 -6.99 9.10
N ALA A 14 -1.68 -7.81 8.06
CA ALA A 14 -0.55 -8.29 7.28
C ALA A 14 0.18 -7.13 6.57
N GLU A 15 -0.55 -6.21 5.93
CA GLU A 15 0.01 -5.02 5.28
C GLU A 15 0.74 -4.11 6.28
N ALA A 16 0.21 -3.93 7.49
CA ALA A 16 0.90 -3.18 8.55
C ALA A 16 2.20 -3.87 8.99
N ALA A 17 2.20 -5.21 9.10
CA ALA A 17 3.40 -5.98 9.41
C ALA A 17 4.44 -5.89 8.28
N GLU A 18 4.01 -5.98 7.02
CA GLU A 18 4.86 -5.78 5.84
C GLU A 18 5.45 -4.37 5.81
N TRP A 19 4.65 -3.34 6.10
CA TRP A 19 5.15 -1.97 6.17
C TRP A 19 6.26 -1.83 7.22
N ALA A 20 6.05 -2.34 8.44
CA ALA A 20 7.08 -2.37 9.48
C ALA A 20 8.32 -3.20 9.07
N MET A 21 8.14 -4.31 8.35
CA MET A 21 9.23 -5.11 7.81
C MET A 21 10.08 -4.30 6.81
N THR A 22 9.47 -3.52 5.92
CA THR A 22 10.22 -2.67 4.98
C THR A 22 11.05 -1.59 5.68
N ASP A 23 10.58 -1.07 6.82
CA ASP A 23 11.37 -0.14 7.67
C ASP A 23 12.66 -0.78 8.18
N VAL A 24 12.56 -2.02 8.68
CA VAL A 24 13.71 -2.77 9.17
C VAL A 24 14.67 -3.06 8.01
N MET A 25 14.16 -3.52 6.87
CA MET A 25 14.97 -3.86 5.70
C MET A 25 15.73 -2.66 5.15
N ARG A 26 15.11 -1.47 5.09
CA ARG A 26 15.78 -0.22 4.69
C ARG A 26 17.04 0.04 5.53
N ARG A 27 16.95 -0.13 6.85
CA ARG A 27 18.10 0.09 7.75
C ARG A 27 19.18 -0.97 7.59
N GLN A 28 18.79 -2.24 7.46
CA GLN A 28 19.74 -3.36 7.36
C GLN A 28 20.50 -3.39 6.03
N LEU A 29 19.85 -2.94 4.95
CA LEU A 29 20.38 -3.01 3.60
C LEU A 29 21.05 -1.70 3.14
N ALA A 30 20.82 -0.58 3.82
CA ALA A 30 21.48 0.70 3.54
C ALA A 30 23.02 0.63 3.49
N PRO A 31 23.74 -0.06 4.39
CA PRO A 31 25.21 -0.17 4.31
C PRO A 31 25.71 -0.90 3.05
N LYS A 32 24.84 -1.68 2.40
CA LYS A 32 25.13 -2.38 1.15
C LYS A 32 24.75 -1.57 -0.10
N GLY A 33 24.26 -0.34 0.07
CA GLY A 33 23.80 0.50 -1.03
C GLY A 33 22.53 -0.03 -1.72
N ILE A 34 21.74 -0.86 -1.04
CA ILE A 34 20.51 -1.44 -1.59
C ILE A 34 19.31 -0.59 -1.16
N HIS A 35 18.61 -0.03 -2.13
CA HIS A 35 17.36 0.70 -1.91
C HIS A 35 16.19 -0.27 -1.69
N VAL A 36 15.31 0.06 -0.74
CA VAL A 36 14.07 -0.69 -0.46
C VAL A 36 12.93 0.33 -0.39
N ALA A 37 11.91 0.12 -1.23
CA ALA A 37 10.70 0.94 -1.26
C ALA A 37 9.47 0.11 -0.88
N GLY A 38 8.54 0.70 -0.14
CA GLY A 38 7.19 0.17 0.05
C GLY A 38 6.20 0.82 -0.93
N LEU A 39 5.37 0.03 -1.60
CA LEU A 39 4.27 0.52 -2.45
C LEU A 39 2.96 0.34 -1.71
N HIS A 40 2.22 1.43 -1.53
CA HIS A 40 0.90 1.43 -0.92
C HIS A 40 -0.13 1.81 -1.97
N VAL A 41 -1.17 0.99 -2.06
CA VAL A 41 -2.26 1.13 -3.04
C VAL A 41 -3.58 0.83 -2.33
N GLY A 42 -4.63 1.54 -2.70
CA GLY A 42 -6.00 1.13 -2.42
C GLY A 42 -6.41 -0.06 -3.30
N TYR A 43 -7.70 -0.21 -3.57
CA TYR A 43 -8.12 -1.21 -4.55
C TYR A 43 -7.66 -0.84 -5.95
N MET A 44 -7.26 -1.83 -6.73
CA MET A 44 -6.82 -1.70 -8.12
C MET A 44 -7.70 -2.58 -9.00
N ASP A 45 -7.94 -2.19 -10.26
CA ASP A 45 -8.76 -2.97 -11.18
C ASP A 45 -8.08 -4.26 -11.64
N THR A 46 -8.18 -5.27 -10.77
CA THR A 46 -7.62 -6.62 -10.89
C THR A 46 -8.63 -7.63 -10.36
N ASP A 47 -8.45 -8.91 -10.69
CA ASP A 47 -9.33 -9.99 -10.23
C ASP A 47 -9.43 -10.07 -8.70
N MET A 48 -8.34 -9.72 -8.00
CA MET A 48 -8.27 -9.70 -6.53
C MET A 48 -9.32 -8.76 -5.92
N ALA A 49 -9.62 -7.64 -6.58
CA ALA A 49 -10.61 -6.66 -6.12
C ALA A 49 -11.90 -6.69 -6.95
N SER A 50 -12.23 -7.82 -7.59
CA SER A 50 -13.44 -7.97 -8.42
C SER A 50 -14.75 -7.67 -7.69
N TYR A 51 -14.77 -7.79 -6.36
CA TYR A 51 -15.91 -7.49 -5.49
C TYR A 51 -16.10 -6.00 -5.18
N VAL A 52 -15.16 -5.13 -5.56
CA VAL A 52 -15.21 -3.68 -5.33
C VAL A 52 -15.82 -2.98 -6.53
N ALA A 53 -16.60 -1.91 -6.30
CA ALA A 53 -17.19 -1.12 -7.37
C ALA A 53 -16.10 -0.42 -8.21
N PRO A 54 -16.21 -0.37 -9.57
CA PRO A 54 -15.15 0.14 -10.44
C PRO A 54 -14.68 1.57 -10.10
N GLU A 55 -15.58 2.44 -9.67
CA GLU A 55 -15.29 3.83 -9.29
C GLU A 55 -14.39 3.95 -8.05
N ASN A 56 -14.25 2.88 -7.27
CA ASN A 56 -13.40 2.81 -6.08
C ASN A 56 -12.07 2.09 -6.34
N LYS A 57 -11.69 1.89 -7.61
CA LYS A 57 -10.45 1.22 -7.99
C LYS A 57 -9.51 2.16 -8.76
N ALA A 58 -8.21 2.02 -8.50
CA ALA A 58 -7.16 2.62 -9.29
C ALA A 58 -6.90 1.83 -10.58
N ASP A 59 -6.51 2.56 -11.64
CA ASP A 59 -6.00 1.96 -12.88
C ASP A 59 -4.64 1.29 -12.60
N PRO A 60 -4.47 -0.02 -12.88
CA PRO A 60 -3.20 -0.72 -12.73
C PRO A 60 -2.02 -0.04 -13.43
N ALA A 61 -2.23 0.54 -14.62
CA ALA A 61 -1.17 1.19 -15.37
C ALA A 61 -0.67 2.45 -14.66
N MET A 62 -1.57 3.21 -14.03
CA MET A 62 -1.22 4.37 -13.23
C MET A 62 -0.42 3.98 -11.98
N VAL A 63 -0.80 2.89 -11.31
CA VAL A 63 -0.06 2.40 -10.13
C VAL A 63 1.33 1.90 -10.52
N ALA A 64 1.46 1.21 -11.66
CA ALA A 64 2.76 0.79 -12.18
C ALA A 64 3.67 1.99 -12.52
N SER A 65 3.12 3.03 -13.15
CA SER A 65 3.87 4.27 -13.41
C SER A 65 4.36 4.91 -12.11
N ALA A 66 3.48 5.06 -11.12
CA ALA A 66 3.83 5.65 -9.83
C ALA A 66 4.93 4.85 -9.10
N ALA A 67 4.89 3.52 -9.18
CA ALA A 67 5.92 2.65 -8.63
C ALA A 67 7.29 2.89 -9.29
N LEU A 68 7.34 2.99 -10.61
CA LEU A 68 8.57 3.26 -11.35
C LEU A 68 9.13 4.67 -11.06
N ASP A 69 8.27 5.68 -11.02
CA ASP A 69 8.65 7.06 -10.71
C ASP A 69 9.19 7.20 -9.27
N GLY A 70 8.54 6.52 -8.32
CA GLY A 70 8.98 6.45 -6.93
C GLY A 70 10.33 5.76 -6.77
N LEU A 71 10.56 4.65 -7.48
CA LEU A 71 11.87 3.99 -7.51
C LEU A 71 12.95 4.87 -8.13
N ALA A 72 12.65 5.55 -9.24
CA ALA A 72 13.59 6.45 -9.93
C ALA A 72 13.97 7.67 -9.06
N SER A 73 13.07 8.12 -8.20
CA SER A 73 13.30 9.21 -7.24
C SER A 73 13.88 8.75 -5.90
N ASN A 74 14.21 7.45 -5.76
CA ASN A 74 14.74 6.86 -4.53
C ASN A 74 13.83 7.07 -3.31
N ALA A 75 12.51 7.00 -3.53
CA ALA A 75 11.50 7.15 -2.49
C ALA A 75 11.39 5.88 -1.62
N ALA A 76 11.42 6.05 -0.30
CA ALA A 76 11.27 4.95 0.65
C ALA A 76 9.83 4.40 0.74
N GLU A 77 8.84 5.26 0.50
CA GLU A 77 7.41 4.92 0.47
C GLU A 77 6.77 5.57 -0.77
N ILE A 78 5.99 4.78 -1.50
CA ILE A 78 5.31 5.18 -2.73
C ILE A 78 3.80 5.04 -2.49
N LEU A 79 3.08 6.16 -2.50
CA LEU A 79 1.62 6.21 -2.28
C LEU A 79 0.93 6.38 -3.64
N ALA A 80 0.50 5.26 -4.23
CA ALA A 80 0.15 5.18 -5.65
C ALA A 80 -1.09 6.00 -6.03
N ASP A 81 -2.08 6.04 -5.15
CA ASP A 81 -3.39 6.65 -5.41
C ASP A 81 -3.83 7.58 -4.27
N GLU A 82 -4.94 8.29 -4.48
CA GLU A 82 -5.41 9.27 -3.49
C GLU A 82 -5.91 8.63 -2.21
N HIS A 83 -6.41 7.40 -2.27
CA HIS A 83 -6.86 6.67 -1.10
C HIS A 83 -5.68 6.35 -0.17
N SER A 84 -4.60 5.79 -0.71
CA SER A 84 -3.37 5.51 0.04
C SER A 84 -2.76 6.78 0.66
N ARG A 85 -2.74 7.89 -0.07
CA ARG A 85 -2.31 9.21 0.44
C ARG A 85 -3.21 9.73 1.55
N ALA A 86 -4.53 9.66 1.40
CA ALA A 86 -5.48 10.08 2.41
C ALA A 86 -5.35 9.25 3.69
N THR A 87 -5.28 7.92 3.56
CA THR A 87 -5.08 7.01 4.69
C THR A 87 -3.81 7.34 5.44
N LYS A 88 -2.66 7.46 4.74
CA LYS A 88 -1.39 7.82 5.37
C LYS A 88 -1.45 9.14 6.14
N ARG A 89 -2.08 10.18 5.55
CA ARG A 89 -2.27 11.49 6.21
C ARG A 89 -3.11 11.37 7.49
N ASN A 90 -4.10 10.48 7.50
CA ASN A 90 -5.03 10.32 8.61
C ASN A 90 -4.50 9.41 9.73
N LEU A 91 -3.48 8.57 9.51
CA LEU A 91 -2.91 7.71 10.55
C LEU A 91 -2.31 8.47 11.73
N SER A 92 -1.86 9.71 11.51
CA SER A 92 -1.38 10.59 12.59
C SER A 92 -2.49 11.45 13.22
N ALA A 93 -3.72 11.40 12.69
CA ALA A 93 -4.83 12.17 13.22
C ALA A 93 -5.40 11.50 14.49
N PRO A 94 -5.96 12.27 15.43
CA PRO A 94 -6.65 11.71 16.59
C PRO A 94 -7.79 10.78 16.17
N VAL A 95 -7.87 9.60 16.79
CA VAL A 95 -9.04 8.73 16.65
C VAL A 95 -10.22 9.41 17.34
N THR A 96 -11.21 9.80 16.55
CA THR A 96 -12.48 10.33 17.07
C THR A 96 -13.45 9.16 17.13
N VAL A 97 -13.90 8.80 18.33
CA VAL A 97 -14.90 7.75 18.58
C VAL A 97 -16.26 8.38 18.84
#